data_AF-A0A842KVI6-F1
#
_entry.id   AF-A0A842KVI6-F1
#
_cell.length_a   1.000
_cell.length_b   1.000
_cell.length_c   1.000
_cell.angle_alpha   90.00
_cell.angle_beta   90.00
_cell.angle_gamma   90.00
#
_symmetry.space_group_name_H-M   'P 1'
#
loop_
_entity.id
_entity.type
_entity.pdbx_description
1 polymer ?
#
loop_
_entity_poly.entity_id
_entity_poly.type
_entity_poly.pdbx_seq_one_letter_code
_entity_poly.pdbx_strand_id
1 'polypeptide(L)'
;VSMGARYWETLYGFWGIYRVYANYRPGAISHDVPIWIISSYSKIGQEEGRVLYHLKSGFAGSGWESQSIYGLFNVEAVSTTYILAYAQSQGIPVYVINQENLYEILPKLKVASWIKNWIIANVNAGHQVIIPEQELTIGQWRGTGWASIDENGLGAYIITGGLYEALHGGYGTEAM
;
A
#
# COMPACT_ATOMS: atom_id res chain seq x y z
N VAL A 1 -8.13 -6.50 39.25
CA VAL A 1 -7.47 -5.27 38.78
C VAL A 1 -7.89 -5.07 37.33
N SER A 2 -8.47 -3.90 37.03
CA SER A 2 -9.33 -3.61 35.88
C SER A 2 -8.72 -3.94 34.51
N MET A 3 -9.37 -4.80 33.72
CA MET A 3 -9.04 -5.01 32.31
C MET A 3 -10.17 -4.43 31.45
N GLY A 4 -10.08 -3.12 31.23
CA GLY A 4 -11.01 -2.38 30.38
C GLY A 4 -11.05 -2.95 28.97
N ALA A 5 -12.27 -3.16 28.48
CA ALA A 5 -12.55 -3.39 27.08
C ALA A 5 -12.34 -2.09 26.28
N ARG A 6 -11.87 -2.21 25.04
CA ARG A 6 -12.06 -1.23 23.96
C ARG A 6 -12.20 -2.07 22.68
N TYR A 7 -13.19 -1.87 21.80
CA TYR A 7 -13.50 -2.67 20.58
C TYR A 7 -12.77 -2.30 19.27
N TRP A 8 -13.37 -1.79 18.19
CA TRP A 8 -12.88 -1.06 16.98
C TRP A 8 -14.02 -1.23 15.96
N GLU A 9 -14.81 -0.17 15.72
CA GLU A 9 -15.89 -0.17 14.73
C GLU A 9 -15.79 1.03 13.80
N THR A 10 -16.14 0.81 12.54
CA THR A 10 -16.33 1.83 11.51
C THR A 10 -17.76 2.33 11.48
N LEU A 11 -17.91 3.65 11.51
CA LEU A 11 -19.10 4.36 11.03
C LEU A 11 -18.64 5.39 9.99
N TYR A 12 -19.08 5.24 8.74
CA TYR A 12 -18.89 6.21 7.66
C TYR A 12 -17.44 6.60 7.31
N GLY A 13 -16.49 5.66 7.37
CA GLY A 13 -15.14 5.87 6.81
C GLY A 13 -14.11 6.52 7.73
N PHE A 14 -14.24 6.38 9.06
CA PHE A 14 -13.23 6.75 10.05
C PHE A 14 -12.85 5.54 10.94
N TRP A 15 -11.58 5.45 11.38
CA TRP A 15 -11.12 4.54 12.43
C TRP A 15 -10.46 5.32 13.59
N GLY A 16 -10.78 4.98 14.84
CA GLY A 16 -10.12 5.49 16.05
C GLY A 16 -10.19 4.49 17.22
N ILE A 17 -9.11 4.40 18.03
CA ILE A 17 -8.98 3.92 19.43
C ILE A 17 -9.67 2.67 19.99
N TYR A 18 -9.24 1.43 19.71
CA TYR A 18 -9.64 0.31 20.57
C TYR A 18 -8.65 -0.92 20.75
N ARG A 19 -9.00 -1.99 21.48
CA ARG A 19 -8.12 -3.08 22.01
C ARG A 19 -8.57 -4.45 21.51
N VAL A 20 -7.65 -5.38 21.24
CA VAL A 20 -8.03 -6.77 20.96
C VAL A 20 -7.28 -7.70 21.92
N TYR A 21 -8.02 -8.53 22.67
CA TYR A 21 -7.47 -9.57 23.54
C TYR A 21 -7.25 -10.86 22.76
N ALA A 22 -6.18 -11.56 23.13
CA ALA A 22 -5.79 -12.89 22.68
C ALA A 22 -6.99 -13.85 22.74
N ASN A 23 -7.41 -14.37 21.58
CA ASN A 23 -7.90 -15.75 21.41
C ASN A 23 -8.44 -16.07 20.00
N TYR A 24 -8.30 -15.21 18.97
CA TYR A 24 -8.70 -15.65 17.62
C TYR A 24 -7.76 -15.34 16.43
N ARG A 25 -6.80 -14.41 16.52
CA ARG A 25 -5.67 -14.25 15.55
C ARG A 25 -4.51 -13.50 16.25
N PRO A 26 -3.24 -13.69 15.86
CA PRO A 26 -2.14 -12.82 16.29
C PRO A 26 -2.52 -11.36 16.02
N GLY A 27 -2.14 -10.44 16.90
CA GLY A 27 -2.54 -9.03 16.80
C GLY A 27 -2.05 -8.42 15.49
N ALA A 28 -2.87 -7.57 14.88
CA ALA A 28 -2.46 -6.76 13.75
C ALA A 28 -2.74 -5.29 14.05
N ILE A 29 -1.80 -4.42 13.65
CA ILE A 29 -1.91 -2.97 13.76
C ILE A 29 -1.96 -2.43 12.34
N SER A 30 -3.04 -1.78 11.93
CA SER A 30 -3.09 -1.06 10.65
C SER A 30 -2.97 0.44 10.87
N HIS A 31 -2.26 1.11 9.97
CA HIS A 31 -2.07 2.54 9.97
C HIS A 31 -2.15 3.06 8.55
N ASP A 32 -3.27 3.69 8.22
CA ASP A 32 -3.53 4.32 6.93
C ASP A 32 -3.41 5.83 7.09
N VAL A 33 -2.48 6.45 6.38
CA VAL A 33 -2.37 7.91 6.33
C VAL A 33 -3.12 8.36 5.08
N PRO A 34 -4.31 8.99 5.22
CA PRO A 34 -5.07 9.40 4.05
C PRO A 34 -4.20 10.32 3.19
N ILE A 35 -4.17 10.03 1.90
CA ILE A 35 -3.60 10.92 0.90
C ILE A 35 -4.26 12.29 1.09
N TRP A 36 -3.46 13.24 1.58
CA TRP A 36 -3.76 14.63 1.38
C TRP A 36 -3.40 14.94 -0.07
N ILE A 37 -4.40 15.30 -0.89
CA ILE A 37 -4.15 15.91 -2.19
C ILE A 37 -3.53 17.28 -1.89
N ILE A 38 -2.20 17.31 -1.75
CA ILE A 38 -1.45 18.55 -1.55
C ILE A 38 -1.49 19.28 -2.89
N SER A 39 -2.37 20.27 -3.06
CA SER A 39 -2.31 21.15 -4.22
C SER A 39 -0.93 21.82 -4.23
N SER A 40 -0.11 21.46 -5.19
CA SER A 40 1.27 21.93 -5.31
C SER A 40 1.43 22.71 -6.60
N TYR A 41 2.20 23.79 -6.54
CA TYR A 41 2.56 24.61 -7.69
C TYR A 41 4.07 24.80 -7.72
N SER A 42 4.65 24.81 -8.91
CA SER A 42 6.08 25.04 -9.08
C SER A 42 6.40 26.52 -8.86
N LYS A 43 7.28 26.82 -7.90
CA LYS A 43 7.75 28.20 -7.65
C LYS A 43 8.55 28.78 -8.83
N ILE A 44 9.05 27.93 -9.73
CA ILE A 44 9.82 28.28 -10.93
C ILE A 44 9.07 27.97 -12.23
N GLY A 45 7.76 27.64 -12.15
CA GLY A 45 6.92 27.39 -13.33
C GLY A 45 7.16 26.05 -14.05
N GLN A 46 7.96 25.15 -13.49
CA GLN A 46 8.22 23.83 -14.08
C GLN A 46 7.18 22.81 -13.60
N GLU A 47 6.28 22.39 -14.50
CA GLU A 47 5.22 21.43 -14.22
C GLU A 47 5.76 20.03 -13.87
N GLU A 48 6.89 19.62 -14.46
CA GLU A 48 7.60 18.38 -14.11
C GLU A 48 7.97 18.30 -12.62
N GLY A 49 8.32 19.44 -12.02
CA GLY A 49 8.63 19.53 -10.59
C GLY A 49 7.42 19.23 -9.70
N ARG A 50 6.21 19.57 -10.17
CA ARG A 50 4.94 19.26 -9.49
C ARG A 50 4.68 17.74 -9.52
N VAL A 51 4.78 17.13 -10.70
CA VAL A 51 4.58 15.69 -10.89
C VAL A 51 5.57 14.88 -10.04
N LEU A 52 6.84 15.27 -10.06
CA LEU A 52 7.88 14.63 -9.26
C LEU A 52 7.65 14.78 -7.75
N TYR A 53 7.14 15.94 -7.31
CA TYR A 53 6.78 16.13 -5.90
C TYR A 53 5.66 15.19 -5.49
N HIS A 54 4.58 15.09 -6.26
CA HIS A 54 3.46 14.19 -5.97
C HIS A 54 3.92 12.73 -5.87
N LEU A 55 4.70 12.28 -6.86
CA LEU A 55 5.28 10.95 -6.88
C LEU A 55 6.12 10.67 -5.62
N LYS A 56 7.08 11.55 -5.31
CA LYS A 56 7.96 11.39 -4.12
C LYS A 56 7.17 11.42 -2.82
N SER A 57 6.20 12.32 -2.71
CA SER A 57 5.40 12.47 -1.50
C SER A 57 4.56 11.23 -1.23
N GLY A 58 3.97 10.62 -2.26
CA GLY A 58 3.18 9.41 -2.12
C GLY A 58 4.00 8.19 -1.70
N PHE A 59 5.15 7.94 -2.35
CA PHE A 59 6.08 6.88 -1.93
C PHE A 59 6.63 7.11 -0.52
N ALA A 60 7.00 8.34 -0.18
CA ALA A 60 7.46 8.66 1.17
C ALA A 60 6.35 8.44 2.20
N GLY A 61 5.13 8.92 1.94
CA GLY A 61 3.96 8.74 2.79
C GLY A 61 3.67 7.26 3.05
N SER A 62 3.59 6.46 1.99
CA SER A 62 3.44 5.01 2.10
C SER A 62 4.59 4.36 2.88
N GLY A 63 5.83 4.79 2.69
CA GLY A 63 6.97 4.34 3.51
C GLY A 63 6.79 4.65 5.00
N TRP A 64 6.33 5.85 5.33
CA TRP A 64 6.09 6.26 6.72
C TRP A 64 5.00 5.45 7.43
N GLU A 65 4.03 4.91 6.70
CA GLU A 65 2.99 4.04 7.29
C GLU A 65 3.59 2.81 7.95
N SER A 66 4.47 2.10 7.27
CA SER A 66 5.14 0.92 7.85
C SER A 66 6.22 1.32 8.86
N GLN A 67 7.02 2.35 8.56
CA GLN A 67 8.09 2.80 9.46
C GLN A 67 7.57 3.32 10.79
N SER A 68 6.40 3.96 10.83
CA SER A 68 5.80 4.44 12.08
C SER A 68 5.34 3.28 12.97
N ILE A 69 4.74 2.24 12.40
CA ILE A 69 4.38 1.02 13.14
C ILE A 69 5.64 0.36 13.69
N TYR A 70 6.66 0.20 12.85
CA TYR A 70 7.94 -0.36 13.26
C TYR A 70 8.59 0.46 14.39
N GLY A 71 8.70 1.77 14.24
CA GLY A 71 9.34 2.64 15.23
C GLY A 71 8.60 2.74 16.57
N LEU A 72 7.26 2.66 16.56
CA LEU A 72 6.45 2.76 17.78
C LEU A 72 6.30 1.44 18.53
N PHE A 73 6.21 0.33 17.80
CA PHE A 73 5.86 -0.97 18.37
C PHE A 73 6.98 -2.01 18.25
N ASN A 74 8.05 -1.73 17.50
CA ASN A 74 9.12 -2.66 17.18
C ASN A 74 8.60 -3.97 16.55
N VAL A 75 7.62 -3.81 15.65
CA VAL A 75 6.92 -4.89 14.94
C VAL A 75 7.17 -4.72 13.44
N GLU A 76 7.53 -5.79 12.74
CA GLU A 76 7.71 -5.74 11.27
C GLU A 76 6.40 -5.29 10.62
N ALA A 77 6.48 -4.32 9.71
CA ALA A 77 5.31 -3.74 9.07
C ALA A 77 5.54 -3.55 7.58
N VAL A 78 4.47 -3.71 6.82
CA VAL A 78 4.46 -3.62 5.36
C VAL A 78 3.64 -2.42 4.90
N SER A 79 4.09 -1.82 3.81
CA SER A 79 3.37 -0.82 3.04
C SER A 79 3.76 -0.98 1.58
N THR A 80 3.06 -0.34 0.64
CA THR A 80 3.36 -0.46 -0.79
C THR A 80 4.84 -0.18 -1.08
N THR A 81 5.38 0.91 -0.54
CA THR A 81 6.79 1.28 -0.75
C THR A 81 7.75 0.24 -0.18
N TYR A 82 7.47 -0.26 1.03
CA TYR A 82 8.27 -1.32 1.64
C TYR A 82 8.21 -2.61 0.80
N ILE A 83 7.02 -3.02 0.37
CA ILE A 83 6.81 -4.24 -0.42
C ILE A 83 7.56 -4.18 -1.75
N LEU A 84 7.50 -3.04 -2.46
CA LEU A 84 8.22 -2.87 -3.73
C LEU A 84 9.73 -2.93 -3.54
N ALA A 85 10.26 -2.25 -2.51
CA ALA A 85 11.67 -2.30 -2.17
C ALA A 85 12.11 -3.71 -1.74
N TYR A 86 11.30 -4.38 -0.93
CA TYR A 86 11.54 -5.75 -0.48
C TYR A 86 11.56 -6.72 -1.66
N ALA A 87 10.59 -6.67 -2.57
CA ALA A 87 10.56 -7.47 -3.78
C ALA A 87 11.86 -7.34 -4.59
N GLN A 88 12.29 -6.10 -4.83
CA GLN A 88 13.52 -5.83 -5.56
C GLN A 88 14.76 -6.39 -4.83
N SER A 89 14.83 -6.26 -3.50
CA SER A 89 15.92 -6.82 -2.68
C SER A 89 15.99 -8.36 -2.73
N GLN A 90 14.86 -9.02 -2.97
CA GLN A 90 14.76 -10.47 -3.10
C GLN A 90 14.94 -10.95 -4.55
N GLY A 91 15.27 -10.04 -5.49
CA GLY A 91 15.41 -10.36 -6.91
C GLY A 91 14.08 -10.69 -7.60
N ILE A 92 12.94 -10.34 -6.98
CA ILE A 92 11.62 -10.48 -7.59
C ILE A 92 11.42 -9.29 -8.53
N PRO A 93 11.10 -9.52 -9.83
CA PRO A 93 10.85 -8.43 -10.76
C PRO A 93 9.72 -7.50 -10.27
N VAL A 94 9.93 -6.20 -10.40
CA VAL A 94 8.91 -5.17 -10.20
C VAL A 94 8.62 -4.57 -11.57
N TYR A 95 7.36 -4.63 -11.99
CA TYR A 95 6.93 -4.15 -13.29
C TYR A 95 6.30 -2.77 -13.19
N VAL A 96 6.55 -1.94 -14.20
CA VAL A 96 5.80 -0.72 -14.48
C VAL A 96 4.89 -1.01 -15.67
N ILE A 97 3.59 -0.98 -15.44
CA ILE A 97 2.55 -1.39 -16.38
C ILE A 97 1.81 -0.15 -16.88
N ASN A 98 1.72 0.00 -18.19
CA ASN A 98 1.00 1.06 -18.88
C ASN A 98 0.26 0.48 -20.10
N GLN A 99 -0.37 1.34 -20.90
CA GLN A 99 -1.10 0.92 -22.11
C GLN A 99 -0.26 0.15 -23.12
N GLU A 100 1.03 0.44 -23.20
CA GLU A 100 1.93 -0.13 -24.22
C GLU A 100 2.31 -1.57 -23.91
N ASN A 101 2.39 -1.94 -22.63
CA ASN A 101 2.91 -3.23 -22.20
C ASN A 101 1.92 -4.09 -21.39
N LEU A 102 0.69 -3.59 -21.16
CA LEU A 102 -0.33 -4.25 -20.33
C LEU A 102 -0.48 -5.73 -20.67
N TYR A 103 -0.77 -6.05 -21.93
CA TYR A 103 -1.05 -7.43 -22.36
C TYR A 103 0.18 -8.33 -22.37
N GLU A 104 1.39 -7.76 -22.39
CA GLU A 104 2.64 -8.52 -22.30
C GLU A 104 2.96 -8.89 -20.84
N ILE A 105 2.74 -7.95 -19.90
CA ILE A 105 3.13 -8.12 -18.50
C ILE A 105 2.05 -8.84 -17.69
N LEU A 106 0.76 -8.58 -17.93
CA LEU A 106 -0.34 -9.13 -17.13
C LEU A 106 -0.33 -10.68 -17.00
N PRO A 107 0.04 -11.46 -18.04
CA PRO A 107 0.19 -12.91 -17.92
C PRO A 107 1.34 -13.35 -17.02
N LYS A 108 2.40 -12.53 -16.88
CA LYS A 108 3.58 -12.82 -16.03
C LYS A 108 3.24 -12.68 -14.55
N LEU A 109 2.22 -11.88 -14.20
CA LEU A 109 1.85 -11.64 -12.81
C LEU A 109 1.23 -12.89 -12.14
N LYS A 110 1.81 -13.32 -11.02
CA LYS A 110 1.34 -14.41 -10.15
C LYS A 110 0.61 -13.83 -8.94
N VAL A 111 -0.49 -13.14 -9.21
CA VAL A 111 -1.39 -12.49 -8.23
C VAL A 111 -2.84 -12.86 -8.50
N ALA A 112 -3.73 -12.62 -7.54
CA ALA A 112 -5.16 -12.92 -7.67
C ALA A 112 -5.81 -12.24 -8.90
N SER A 113 -6.78 -12.92 -9.53
CA SER A 113 -7.43 -12.46 -10.75
C SER A 113 -8.13 -11.10 -10.62
N TRP A 114 -8.68 -10.79 -9.43
CA TRP A 114 -9.31 -9.50 -9.18
C TRP A 114 -8.30 -8.34 -9.22
N ILE A 115 -7.05 -8.58 -8.80
CA ILE A 115 -5.96 -7.59 -8.91
C ILE A 115 -5.65 -7.35 -10.38
N LYS A 116 -5.57 -8.40 -11.19
CA LYS A 116 -5.36 -8.25 -12.64
C LYS A 116 -6.45 -7.42 -13.31
N ASN A 117 -7.72 -7.66 -12.96
CA ASN A 117 -8.84 -6.87 -13.47
C ASN A 117 -8.75 -5.40 -13.01
N TRP A 118 -8.33 -5.15 -11.78
CA TRP A 118 -8.12 -3.81 -11.25
C TRP A 118 -7.01 -3.07 -12.01
N ILE A 119 -5.89 -3.76 -12.32
CA ILE A 119 -4.78 -3.23 -13.12
C ILE A 119 -5.29 -2.82 -14.52
N ILE A 120 -6.03 -3.71 -15.20
CA ILE A 120 -6.61 -3.40 -16.52
C ILE A 120 -7.46 -2.13 -16.45
N ALA A 121 -8.34 -2.02 -15.45
CA ALA A 121 -9.23 -0.87 -15.30
C ALA A 121 -8.46 0.44 -15.08
N ASN A 122 -7.41 0.44 -14.25
CA ASN A 122 -6.60 1.63 -13.97
C ASN A 122 -5.73 2.02 -15.16
N VAL A 123 -5.10 1.05 -15.81
CA VAL A 123 -4.31 1.30 -17.02
C VAL A 123 -5.21 1.86 -18.13
N ASN A 124 -6.44 1.36 -18.28
CA ASN A 124 -7.45 1.90 -19.20
C ASN A 124 -7.94 3.31 -18.83
N ALA A 125 -7.83 3.71 -17.57
CA ALA A 125 -8.06 5.08 -17.12
C ALA A 125 -6.85 6.01 -17.34
N GLY A 126 -5.77 5.52 -17.95
CA GLY A 126 -4.56 6.29 -18.23
C GLY A 126 -3.50 6.24 -17.13
N HIS A 127 -3.68 5.41 -16.10
CA HIS A 127 -2.73 5.30 -15.00
C HIS A 127 -1.56 4.37 -15.36
N GLN A 128 -0.42 4.57 -14.70
CA GLN A 128 0.69 3.63 -14.63
C GLN A 128 0.60 2.83 -13.34
N VAL A 129 0.76 1.51 -13.42
CA VAL A 129 0.75 0.63 -12.24
C VAL A 129 2.13 0.05 -11.97
N ILE A 130 2.61 0.15 -10.74
CA ILE A 130 3.88 -0.42 -10.29
C ILE A 130 3.60 -1.56 -9.32
N ILE A 131 3.98 -2.79 -9.67
CA ILE A 131 3.63 -3.99 -8.90
C ILE A 131 4.74 -5.07 -8.99
N PRO A 132 5.02 -5.83 -7.92
CA PRO A 132 5.86 -7.02 -7.99
C PRO A 132 5.24 -8.12 -8.88
N GLU A 133 6.08 -8.97 -9.48
CA GLU A 133 5.61 -10.08 -10.31
C GLU A 133 4.66 -11.02 -9.57
N GLN A 134 4.85 -11.21 -8.27
CA GLN A 134 4.14 -12.21 -7.49
C GLN A 134 3.81 -11.70 -6.09
N GLU A 135 2.85 -12.36 -5.44
CA GLU A 135 2.65 -12.20 -4.00
C GLU A 135 3.91 -12.58 -3.22
N LEU A 136 4.13 -11.90 -2.10
CA LEU A 136 5.26 -12.04 -1.21
C LEU A 136 4.79 -12.53 0.15
N THR A 137 5.73 -13.10 0.90
CA THR A 137 5.60 -13.37 2.32
C THR A 137 6.65 -12.56 3.07
N ILE A 138 6.19 -11.70 3.98
CA ILE A 138 7.00 -10.82 4.82
C ILE A 138 6.53 -11.03 6.24
N GLY A 139 7.38 -11.60 7.10
CA GLY A 139 6.96 -12.08 8.41
C GLY A 139 5.76 -13.03 8.30
N GLN A 140 4.65 -12.67 8.94
CA GLN A 140 3.39 -13.42 8.87
C GLN A 140 2.43 -12.93 7.78
N TRP A 141 2.70 -11.79 7.14
CA TRP A 141 1.86 -11.25 6.09
C TRP A 141 2.16 -11.95 4.78
N ARG A 142 1.09 -12.29 4.05
CA ARG A 142 1.15 -12.81 2.69
C ARG A 142 0.23 -12.00 1.80
N GLY A 143 0.76 -11.48 0.71
CA GLY A 143 0.00 -10.63 -0.19
C GLY A 143 0.87 -9.92 -1.22
N THR A 144 0.33 -8.89 -1.86
CA THR A 144 1.07 -7.98 -2.72
C THR A 144 0.74 -6.52 -2.41
N GLY A 145 1.54 -5.60 -2.91
CA GLY A 145 1.29 -4.17 -2.85
C GLY A 145 1.65 -3.52 -4.17
N TRP A 146 0.88 -2.52 -4.59
CA TRP A 146 1.09 -1.81 -5.84
C TRP A 146 0.78 -0.32 -5.72
N ALA A 147 1.42 0.47 -6.58
CA ALA A 147 1.09 1.88 -6.78
C ALA A 147 0.32 2.04 -8.10
N SER A 148 -0.71 2.88 -8.14
CA SER A 148 -1.40 3.30 -9.37
C SER A 148 -1.31 4.81 -9.46
N ILE A 149 -0.63 5.31 -10.48
CA ILE A 149 -0.18 6.70 -10.60
C ILE A 149 -0.79 7.31 -11.87
N ASP A 150 -1.43 8.45 -11.73
CA ASP A 150 -1.97 9.21 -12.86
C ASP A 150 -0.90 10.07 -13.57
N GLU A 151 -1.29 10.75 -14.64
CA GLU A 151 -0.40 11.64 -15.41
C GLU A 151 0.15 12.84 -14.59
N ASN A 152 -0.51 13.21 -13.50
CA ASN A 152 -0.11 14.29 -12.61
C ASN A 152 0.84 13.84 -11.49
N GLY A 153 1.17 12.55 -11.44
CA GLY A 153 1.99 11.95 -10.39
C GLY A 153 1.23 11.70 -9.09
N LEU A 154 -0.08 11.92 -9.06
CA LEU A 154 -0.93 11.52 -7.94
C LEU A 154 -1.14 10.01 -8.03
N GLY A 155 -1.00 9.30 -6.92
CA GLY A 155 -1.17 7.87 -6.95
C GLY A 155 -1.78 7.28 -5.70
N ALA A 156 -2.49 6.17 -5.88
CA ALA A 156 -2.94 5.31 -4.80
C ALA A 156 -1.85 4.27 -4.50
N TYR A 157 -1.56 4.05 -3.22
CA TYR A 157 -0.58 3.09 -2.73
C TYR A 157 -1.32 2.04 -1.93
N ILE A 158 -1.44 0.84 -2.50
CA ILE A 158 -2.38 -0.19 -2.05
C ILE A 158 -1.62 -1.43 -1.62
N ILE A 159 -2.11 -2.11 -0.58
CA ILE A 159 -1.68 -3.45 -0.18
C ILE A 159 -2.88 -4.40 -0.04
N THR A 160 -2.67 -5.70 -0.26
CA THR A 160 -3.66 -6.74 0.08
C THR A 160 -3.57 -7.13 1.55
N GLY A 161 -4.68 -7.57 2.18
CA GLY A 161 -4.65 -8.20 3.51
C GLY A 161 -5.50 -7.54 4.61
N GLY A 162 -6.52 -6.75 4.26
CA GLY A 162 -7.55 -6.32 5.21
C GLY A 162 -8.47 -7.45 5.68
N LEU A 163 -9.17 -7.24 6.81
CA LEU A 163 -10.13 -8.21 7.41
C LEU A 163 -11.38 -8.46 6.53
N TYR A 164 -11.51 -7.71 5.46
CA TYR A 164 -12.34 -7.98 4.29
C TYR A 164 -11.47 -7.62 3.09
N GLU A 165 -11.89 -8.03 1.89
CA GLU A 165 -11.32 -7.71 0.57
C GLU A 165 -11.28 -6.19 0.23
N ALA A 166 -11.06 -5.34 1.23
CA ALA A 166 -10.92 -3.90 1.15
C ALA A 166 -9.44 -3.52 1.01
N LEU A 167 -9.24 -2.50 0.17
CA LEU A 167 -7.97 -1.84 -0.10
C LEU A 167 -7.60 -1.00 1.14
N HIS A 168 -6.38 -1.14 1.66
CA HIS A 168 -5.92 -0.39 2.83
C HIS A 168 -4.52 0.20 2.58
N GLY A 169 -4.18 1.27 3.31
CA GLY A 169 -2.80 1.67 3.61
C GLY A 169 -2.09 0.71 4.59
N GLY A 170 -0.86 1.05 5.01
CA GLY A 170 0.09 0.18 5.73
C GLY A 170 -0.44 -0.74 6.88
N TYR A 171 0.25 -1.87 7.08
CA TYR A 171 -0.15 -2.98 7.96
C TYR A 171 1.03 -3.58 8.74
N GLY A 172 0.88 -3.82 10.04
CA GLY A 172 1.88 -4.44 10.93
C GLY A 172 1.65 -5.93 11.17
N THR A 173 2.74 -6.70 11.32
CA THR A 173 2.75 -8.14 11.59
C THR A 173 3.55 -8.46 12.85
N GLU A 174 2.92 -9.00 13.89
CA GLU A 174 3.63 -9.47 15.08
C GLU A 174 4.54 -10.68 14.76
N ALA A 175 5.76 -10.67 15.29
CA ALA A 175 6.61 -11.85 15.35
C ALA A 175 6.18 -12.72 16.55
N MET A 176 6.06 -14.05 16.36
CA MET A 176 5.84 -15.00 17.45
C MET A 176 7.13 -15.26 18.22
#